data_AF-A0AAQ4ESP9-F1
#
_entry.id   AF-A0AAQ4ESP9-F1
#
_cell.length_a   1.000
_cell.length_b   1.000
_cell.length_c   1.000
_cell.angle_alpha   90.00
_cell.angle_beta   90.00
_cell.angle_gamma   90.00
#
_symmetry.space_group_name_H-M   'P 1'
#
loop_
_entity.id
_entity.type
_entity.pdbx_description
1 polymer ?
#
loop_
_entity_poly.entity_id
_entity_poly.type
_entity_poly.pdbx_seq_one_letter_code
_entity_poly.pdbx_strand_id
1 'polypeptide(L)'
;MHLLFVLILNPAFSFLAASDTGFIWSNEERLGQYQRAWNTLNKSVQEVYYNVKATELAYEAIYPSSNHRELTQIKCWSVQCTNLDKQAQIASLKYYYTFTAISRRGQVQFLTAEGKTTRELGYETRNAVEYTYRDGRVGALPRNKQPFADEPWALHP
;
A
#
# COMPACT_ATOMS: atom_id res chain seq x y z
N MET A 1 -5.98 -11.85 69.86
CA MET A 1 -5.35 -12.55 68.72
C MET A 1 -6.19 -12.30 67.49
N HIS A 2 -5.70 -11.50 66.55
CA HIS A 2 -6.40 -11.20 65.30
C HIS A 2 -5.96 -12.21 64.23
N LEU A 3 -6.90 -13.05 63.77
CA LEU A 3 -6.71 -13.90 62.60
C LEU A 3 -7.02 -13.08 61.35
N LEU A 4 -6.00 -12.87 60.52
CA LEU A 4 -6.11 -12.17 59.25
C LEU A 4 -6.40 -13.21 58.16
N PHE A 5 -7.66 -13.25 57.69
CA PHE A 5 -8.07 -14.05 56.54
C PHE A 5 -7.74 -13.26 55.27
N VAL A 6 -6.64 -13.59 54.60
CA VAL A 6 -6.34 -13.04 53.27
C VAL A 6 -7.02 -13.93 52.23
N LEU A 7 -8.20 -13.49 51.77
CA LEU A 7 -8.82 -13.99 50.56
C LEU A 7 -7.96 -13.54 49.37
N ILE A 8 -7.04 -14.40 48.94
CA ILE A 8 -6.39 -14.26 47.63
C ILE A 8 -7.42 -14.72 46.60
N LEU A 9 -8.37 -13.85 46.28
CA LEU A 9 -9.12 -13.91 45.03
C LEU A 9 -8.11 -13.59 43.92
N ASN A 10 -7.37 -14.62 43.51
CA ASN A 10 -6.52 -14.56 42.35
C ASN A 10 -7.45 -14.24 41.15
N PRO A 11 -7.25 -13.11 40.46
CA PRO A 11 -8.09 -12.73 39.33
C PRO A 11 -7.75 -13.66 38.18
N ALA A 12 -8.38 -14.84 38.16
CA ALA A 12 -8.56 -15.63 36.96
C ALA A 12 -9.59 -14.95 36.03
N PHE A 13 -9.47 -13.63 35.83
CA PHE A 13 -9.82 -13.03 34.55
C PHE A 13 -8.60 -13.20 33.64
N SER A 14 -8.24 -14.46 33.43
CA SER A 14 -7.43 -14.86 32.29
C SER A 14 -8.26 -14.51 31.08
N PHE A 15 -7.91 -13.39 30.46
CA PHE A 15 -8.19 -13.00 29.09
C PHE A 15 -8.82 -14.11 28.25
N LEU A 16 -10.15 -14.25 28.35
CA LEU A 16 -10.96 -14.65 27.20
C LEU A 16 -11.07 -13.41 26.30
N ALA A 17 -9.91 -12.88 25.89
CA ALA A 17 -9.86 -12.06 24.71
C ALA A 17 -10.16 -13.04 23.59
N ALA A 18 -11.38 -12.98 23.05
CA ALA A 18 -11.65 -13.54 21.75
C ALA A 18 -10.50 -13.11 20.85
N SER A 19 -9.74 -14.08 20.33
CA SER A 19 -8.69 -13.83 19.37
C SER A 19 -9.37 -13.38 18.09
N ASP A 20 -9.81 -12.13 18.06
CA ASP A 20 -10.19 -11.48 16.83
C ASP A 20 -8.91 -11.43 16.00
N THR A 21 -8.87 -12.22 14.93
CA THR A 21 -7.67 -12.44 14.10
C THR A 21 -7.29 -11.20 13.26
N GLY A 22 -7.93 -10.07 13.51
CA GLY A 22 -7.69 -8.81 12.82
C GLY A 22 -6.59 -7.97 13.48
N PHE A 23 -5.97 -7.10 12.70
CA PHE A 23 -5.09 -6.08 13.25
C PHE A 23 -5.86 -5.17 14.21
N ILE A 24 -5.21 -4.67 15.28
CA ILE A 24 -5.87 -3.77 16.26
C ILE A 24 -6.47 -2.50 15.64
N TRP A 25 -6.01 -2.10 14.46
CA TRP A 25 -6.51 -0.96 13.71
C TRP A 25 -7.61 -1.32 12.71
N SER A 26 -7.87 -2.60 12.47
CA SER A 26 -8.98 -3.10 11.64
C SER A 26 -10.27 -3.11 12.47
N ASN A 27 -10.78 -1.92 12.76
CA ASN A 27 -11.99 -1.72 13.56
C ASN A 27 -12.83 -0.58 12.97
N GLU A 28 -13.88 -0.93 12.22
CA GLU A 28 -14.72 0.06 11.53
C GLU A 28 -15.53 0.94 12.50
N GLU A 29 -16.08 0.36 13.56
CA GLU A 29 -16.91 1.07 14.54
C GLU A 29 -16.13 2.22 15.20
N ARG A 30 -14.88 1.97 15.59
CA ARG A 30 -14.03 2.93 16.27
C ARG A 30 -13.23 3.82 15.32
N LEU A 31 -12.68 3.27 14.24
CA LEU A 31 -11.68 3.92 13.39
C LEU A 31 -12.16 4.19 11.95
N GLY A 32 -13.33 3.70 11.55
CA GLY A 32 -13.82 3.75 10.18
C GLY A 32 -13.87 5.17 9.59
N GLN A 33 -14.14 6.19 10.40
CA GLN A 33 -14.12 7.59 9.95
C GLN A 33 -12.76 8.04 9.39
N TYR A 34 -11.66 7.47 9.88
CA TYR A 34 -10.29 7.78 9.45
C TYR A 34 -9.79 6.87 8.32
N GLN A 35 -10.54 5.82 8.00
CA GLN A 35 -10.13 4.74 7.09
C GLN A 35 -10.93 4.73 5.79
N ARG A 36 -11.72 5.76 5.51
CA ARG A 36 -12.49 5.87 4.27
C ARG A 36 -11.54 6.10 3.08
N ALA A 37 -11.35 5.08 2.25
CA ALA A 37 -10.40 5.13 1.13
C ALA A 37 -10.70 6.25 0.13
N TRP A 38 -11.98 6.58 -0.07
CA TRP A 38 -12.36 7.67 -0.96
C TRP A 38 -11.82 9.03 -0.52
N ASN A 39 -11.65 9.26 0.80
CA ASN A 39 -11.03 10.48 1.29
C ASN A 39 -9.56 10.62 0.89
N THR A 40 -8.91 9.52 0.50
CA THR A 40 -7.52 9.52 0.00
C THR A 40 -7.48 9.79 -1.51
N LEU A 41 -8.42 9.25 -2.29
CA LEU A 41 -8.46 9.43 -3.75
C LEU A 41 -9.12 10.75 -4.18
N ASN A 42 -10.13 11.22 -3.44
CA ASN A 42 -10.91 12.42 -3.75
C ASN A 42 -10.17 13.69 -3.35
N LYS A 43 -9.09 13.97 -4.05
CA LYS A 43 -8.19 15.10 -3.81
C LYS A 43 -8.21 16.07 -4.98
N SER A 44 -7.84 17.31 -4.70
CA SER A 44 -7.69 18.29 -5.78
C SER A 44 -6.61 17.81 -6.75
N VAL A 45 -6.81 18.05 -8.03
CA VAL A 45 -5.78 17.75 -9.05
C VAL A 45 -4.48 18.51 -8.82
N GLN A 46 -4.48 19.56 -7.98
CA GLN A 46 -3.28 20.31 -7.60
C GLN A 46 -2.53 19.68 -6.42
N GLU A 47 -3.14 18.73 -5.71
CA GLU A 47 -2.52 18.06 -4.56
C GLU A 47 -1.67 16.87 -5.01
N VAL A 48 -0.47 16.77 -4.44
CA VAL A 48 0.47 15.68 -4.69
C VAL A 48 0.85 15.04 -3.34
N TYR A 49 0.69 13.73 -3.26
CA TYR A 49 1.05 12.94 -2.09
C TYR A 49 2.46 12.38 -2.25
N TYR A 50 3.30 12.53 -1.24
CA TYR A 50 4.67 12.04 -1.23
C TYR A 50 4.81 10.90 -0.21
N ASN A 51 5.42 9.79 -0.63
CA ASN A 51 5.85 8.76 0.30
C ASN A 51 7.17 9.19 0.95
N VAL A 52 7.07 9.75 2.15
CA VAL A 52 8.22 10.28 2.89
C VAL A 52 8.89 9.23 3.79
N LYS A 53 8.17 8.16 4.15
CA LYS A 53 8.62 7.10 5.06
C LYS A 53 7.95 5.78 4.67
N ALA A 54 8.77 4.74 4.55
CA ALA A 54 8.32 3.37 4.37
C ALA A 54 9.09 2.46 5.33
N THR A 55 8.46 1.36 5.75
CA THR A 55 9.09 0.35 6.59
C THR A 55 10.01 -0.58 5.79
N GLU A 56 9.86 -0.60 4.46
CA GLU A 56 10.63 -1.44 3.55
C GLU A 56 11.05 -0.66 2.31
N LEU A 57 12.18 -1.08 1.72
CA LEU A 57 12.71 -0.50 0.49
C LEU A 57 12.12 -1.24 -0.71
N ALA A 58 11.59 -0.48 -1.67
CA ALA A 58 11.16 -1.01 -2.96
C ALA A 58 12.34 -1.06 -3.94
N TYR A 59 12.46 -2.17 -4.66
CA TYR A 59 13.54 -2.41 -5.62
C TYR A 59 12.99 -2.81 -6.99
N GLU A 60 13.75 -2.48 -8.04
CA GLU A 60 13.50 -2.91 -9.41
C GLU A 60 14.79 -3.38 -10.06
N ALA A 61 14.70 -4.40 -10.92
CA ALA A 61 15.81 -4.79 -11.78
C ALA A 61 15.69 -4.07 -13.11
N ILE A 62 16.64 -3.18 -13.40
CA ILE A 62 16.73 -2.49 -14.68
C ILE A 62 17.85 -3.09 -15.54
N TYR A 63 17.76 -2.89 -16.84
CA TYR A 63 18.78 -3.34 -17.79
C TYR A 63 19.26 -2.16 -18.63
N PRO A 64 20.31 -1.44 -18.20
CA PRO A 64 20.90 -0.35 -18.98
C PRO A 64 21.48 -0.83 -20.32
N SER A 65 21.92 -2.09 -20.37
CA SER A 65 22.32 -2.80 -21.59
C SER A 65 21.85 -4.26 -21.52
N SER A 66 21.78 -4.94 -22.68
CA SER A 66 21.19 -6.28 -22.81
C SER A 66 21.79 -7.35 -21.88
N ASN A 67 23.05 -7.20 -21.47
CA ASN A 67 23.75 -8.15 -20.60
C ASN A 67 24.10 -7.58 -19.22
N HIS A 68 23.62 -6.38 -18.89
CA HIS A 68 23.89 -5.75 -17.61
C HIS A 68 22.59 -5.52 -16.85
N ARG A 69 22.37 -6.33 -15.81
CA ARG A 69 21.28 -6.15 -14.86
C ARG A 69 21.78 -5.32 -13.68
N GLU A 70 21.07 -4.26 -13.36
CA GLU A 70 21.33 -3.42 -12.19
C GLU A 70 20.10 -3.49 -11.26
N LEU A 71 20.31 -3.88 -10.00
CA LEU A 71 19.27 -3.79 -8.98
C LEU A 71 19.28 -2.38 -8.40
N THR A 72 18.16 -1.67 -8.51
CA THR A 72 18.04 -0.29 -8.06
C THR A 72 16.95 -0.14 -7.02
N GLN A 73 17.16 0.77 -6.07
CA GLN A 73 16.09 1.22 -5.18
C GLN A 73 15.22 2.25 -5.89
N ILE A 74 13.94 2.22 -5.57
CA ILE A 74 12.96 3.23 -5.96
C ILE A 74 12.95 4.32 -4.88
N LYS A 75 13.03 5.59 -5.27
CA LYS A 75 13.02 6.76 -4.38
C LYS A 75 12.07 7.84 -4.90
N CYS A 76 11.83 8.85 -4.06
CA CYS A 76 11.05 10.04 -4.39
C CYS A 76 9.66 9.73 -4.93
N TRP A 77 9.00 8.70 -4.36
CA TRP A 77 7.69 8.27 -4.80
C TRP A 77 6.64 9.33 -4.48
N SER A 78 5.92 9.78 -5.51
CA SER A 78 4.78 10.67 -5.35
C SER A 78 3.63 10.22 -6.24
N VAL A 79 2.42 10.64 -5.89
CA VAL A 79 1.20 10.34 -6.65
C VAL A 79 0.31 11.56 -6.75
N GLN A 80 -0.24 11.75 -7.94
CA GLN A 80 -1.28 12.74 -8.23
C GLN A 80 -2.55 12.00 -8.70
N CYS A 81 -3.69 12.38 -8.14
CA CYS A 81 -4.99 11.84 -8.53
C CYS A 81 -5.66 12.77 -9.56
N THR A 82 -6.22 12.20 -10.62
CA THR A 82 -6.94 12.91 -11.69
C THR A 82 -8.17 12.10 -12.12
N ASN A 83 -9.01 12.67 -13.00
CA ASN A 83 -10.17 12.01 -13.58
C ASN A 83 -11.05 11.29 -12.54
N LEU A 84 -11.50 12.03 -11.53
CA LEU A 84 -12.28 11.49 -10.42
C LEU A 84 -13.70 11.16 -10.88
N ASP A 85 -14.10 9.90 -10.73
CA ASP A 85 -15.50 9.48 -10.77
C ASP A 85 -15.99 9.32 -9.33
N LYS A 86 -16.75 10.31 -8.86
CA LYS A 86 -17.30 10.33 -7.50
C LYS A 86 -18.37 9.27 -7.27
N GLN A 87 -19.11 8.89 -8.32
CA GLN A 87 -20.20 7.92 -8.21
C GLN A 87 -19.62 6.50 -8.15
N ALA A 88 -18.67 6.17 -9.01
CA ALA A 88 -17.99 4.89 -9.00
C ALA A 88 -16.92 4.78 -7.90
N GLN A 89 -16.49 5.92 -7.35
CA GLN A 89 -15.34 6.08 -6.45
C GLN A 89 -14.04 5.52 -7.06
N ILE A 90 -13.74 6.02 -8.27
CA ILE A 90 -12.58 5.68 -9.09
C ILE A 90 -11.76 6.94 -9.37
N ALA A 91 -10.44 6.81 -9.46
CA ALA A 91 -9.53 7.87 -9.85
C ALA A 91 -8.42 7.35 -10.78
N SER A 92 -7.98 8.18 -11.72
CA SER A 92 -6.69 7.97 -12.41
C SER A 92 -5.55 8.40 -11.49
N LEU A 93 -4.50 7.59 -11.45
CA LEU A 93 -3.32 7.82 -10.61
C LEU A 93 -2.10 7.95 -11.51
N LYS A 94 -1.34 9.03 -11.32
CA LYS A 94 -0.05 9.22 -11.96
C LYS A 94 1.03 9.27 -10.90
N TYR A 95 1.88 8.25 -10.89
CA TYR A 95 3.00 8.17 -9.98
C TYR A 95 4.26 8.73 -10.63
N TYR A 96 5.12 9.32 -9.81
CA TYR A 96 6.46 9.73 -10.19
C TYR A 96 7.46 9.15 -9.21
N TYR A 97 8.62 8.74 -9.70
CA TYR A 97 9.67 8.16 -8.88
C TYR A 97 11.03 8.26 -9.57
N THR A 98 12.09 7.97 -8.83
CA THR A 98 13.46 7.95 -9.35
C THR A 98 14.16 6.65 -8.95
N PHE A 99 15.19 6.31 -9.69
CA PHE A 99 16.07 5.18 -9.38
C PHE A 99 17.37 5.66 -8.75
N THR A 100 17.91 4.89 -7.82
CA THR A 100 19.26 5.12 -7.26
C THR A 100 20.38 4.68 -8.20
N ALA A 101 20.07 3.88 -9.22
CA ALA A 101 21.01 3.42 -10.23
C ALA A 101 21.80 4.58 -10.87
N ILE A 102 23.11 4.39 -11.04
CA ILE A 102 23.98 5.40 -11.68
C ILE A 102 23.54 5.60 -13.13
N SER A 103 23.16 4.53 -13.81
CA SER A 103 22.70 4.52 -15.20
C SER A 103 21.41 5.34 -15.43
N ARG A 104 20.67 5.65 -14.36
CA ARG A 104 19.39 6.37 -14.39
C ARG A 104 19.41 7.65 -13.55
N ARG A 105 20.59 8.09 -13.12
CA ARG A 105 20.74 9.26 -12.25
C ARG A 105 20.11 10.51 -12.87
N GLY A 106 19.28 11.21 -12.08
CA GLY A 106 18.59 12.42 -12.51
C GLY A 106 17.37 12.19 -13.41
N GLN A 107 17.03 10.94 -13.73
CA GLN A 107 15.84 10.61 -14.52
C GLN A 107 14.63 10.41 -13.60
N VAL A 108 13.54 11.13 -13.90
CA VAL A 108 12.23 10.89 -13.29
C VAL A 108 11.47 9.90 -14.15
N GLN A 109 11.04 8.81 -13.53
CA GLN A 109 10.14 7.82 -14.10
C GLN A 109 8.70 8.14 -13.73
N PHE A 110 7.76 7.64 -14.51
CA PHE A 110 6.35 7.71 -14.18
C PHE A 110 5.63 6.41 -14.51
N LEU A 111 4.54 6.15 -13.81
CA LEU A 111 3.61 5.07 -14.13
C LEU A 111 2.18 5.58 -13.97
N THR A 112 1.25 4.96 -14.69
CA THR A 112 -0.18 5.26 -14.55
C THR A 112 -0.96 4.05 -14.08
N ALA A 113 -1.92 4.30 -13.19
CA ALA A 113 -2.83 3.29 -12.69
C ALA A 113 -4.24 3.87 -12.57
N GLU A 114 -5.19 2.98 -12.33
CA GLU A 114 -6.53 3.32 -11.88
C GLU A 114 -6.67 2.85 -10.43
N GLY A 115 -7.13 3.73 -9.56
CA GLY A 115 -7.45 3.42 -8.17
C GLY A 115 -8.96 3.33 -8.00
N LYS A 116 -9.46 2.18 -7.55
CA LYS A 116 -10.87 1.96 -7.23
C LYS A 116 -11.01 1.64 -5.75
N THR A 117 -11.90 2.33 -5.07
CA THR A 117 -12.18 2.01 -3.67
C THR A 117 -12.93 0.69 -3.55
N THR A 118 -12.52 -0.15 -2.60
CA THR A 118 -13.13 -1.45 -2.30
C THR A 118 -13.29 -1.63 -0.79
N ARG A 119 -13.95 -2.72 -0.40
CA ARG A 119 -14.13 -3.15 0.99
C ARG A 119 -13.19 -4.31 1.26
N GLU A 120 -12.39 -4.20 2.30
CA GLU A 120 -11.48 -5.25 2.74
C GLU A 120 -11.60 -5.46 4.24
N LEU A 121 -11.19 -6.63 4.71
CA LEU A 121 -11.17 -6.98 6.14
C LEU A 121 -12.57 -6.93 6.80
N GLY A 122 -13.63 -7.23 6.03
CA GLY A 122 -15.00 -7.30 6.53
C GLY A 122 -15.70 -5.95 6.75
N TYR A 123 -15.15 -4.85 6.23
CA TYR A 123 -15.76 -3.53 6.37
C TYR A 123 -17.01 -3.36 5.47
N GLU A 124 -18.02 -2.65 5.97
CA GLU A 124 -19.18 -2.22 5.17
C GLU A 124 -18.90 -0.93 4.38
N THR A 125 -18.06 -0.06 4.92
CA THR A 125 -17.54 1.11 4.20
C THR A 125 -16.30 0.76 3.39
N ARG A 126 -16.12 1.43 2.25
CA ARG A 126 -14.96 1.20 1.39
C ARG A 126 -13.70 1.78 2.05
N ASN A 127 -12.84 0.89 2.55
CA ASN A 127 -11.66 1.19 3.35
C ASN A 127 -10.32 0.92 2.63
N ALA A 128 -10.37 0.28 1.47
CA ALA A 128 -9.18 -0.05 0.70
C ALA A 128 -9.21 0.57 -0.71
N VAL A 129 -8.04 0.61 -1.35
CA VAL A 129 -7.88 0.99 -2.75
C VAL A 129 -7.29 -0.19 -3.51
N GLU A 130 -8.02 -0.67 -4.50
CA GLU A 130 -7.55 -1.61 -5.51
C GLU A 130 -6.89 -0.83 -6.65
N TYR A 131 -5.71 -1.29 -7.09
CA TYR A 131 -4.92 -0.64 -8.12
C TYR A 131 -4.88 -1.49 -9.38
N THR A 132 -5.32 -0.94 -10.51
CA THR A 132 -5.13 -1.53 -11.84
C THR A 132 -4.07 -0.75 -12.59
N TYR A 133 -2.90 -1.35 -12.79
CA TYR A 133 -1.79 -0.73 -13.52
C TYR A 133 -2.04 -0.81 -15.02
N ARG A 134 -1.92 0.33 -15.72
CA ARG A 134 -1.90 0.33 -17.18
C ARG A 134 -0.48 0.04 -17.62
N ASP A 135 -0.30 -0.86 -18.59
CA ASP A 135 1.01 -1.29 -19.08
C ASP A 135 1.70 -0.13 -19.83
N GLY A 136 2.23 0.83 -19.07
CA GLY A 136 2.92 2.02 -19.54
C GLY A 136 4.39 1.74 -19.77
N ARG A 137 4.71 0.79 -20.67
CA ARG A 137 6.10 0.54 -21.07
C ARG A 137 6.62 1.75 -21.85
N VAL A 138 7.29 2.67 -21.18
CA VAL A 138 8.20 3.62 -21.82
C VAL A 138 9.62 3.19 -21.48
N GLY A 139 10.18 2.37 -22.37
CA GLY A 139 11.50 1.74 -22.23
C GLY A 139 11.44 0.27 -22.66
N ALA A 140 11.35 0.03 -23.97
CA ALA A 140 11.31 -1.31 -24.53
C ALA A 140 12.54 -2.15 -24.10
N LEU A 141 12.30 -3.22 -23.37
CA LEU A 141 13.11 -4.42 -23.45
C LEU A 141 12.30 -5.49 -24.22
N PRO A 142 12.96 -6.27 -25.09
CA PRO A 142 12.29 -7.23 -25.95
C PRO A 142 11.56 -8.28 -25.11
N ARG A 143 10.39 -8.65 -25.61
CA ARG A 143 9.48 -9.68 -25.11
C ARG A 143 10.16 -11.05 -25.26
N ASN A 144 11.13 -11.38 -24.41
CA ASN A 144 11.61 -12.73 -24.20
C ASN A 144 12.25 -12.83 -22.82
N LYS A 145 11.69 -13.73 -21.99
CA LYS A 145 11.92 -13.95 -20.55
C LYS A 145 11.09 -13.04 -19.64
N GLN A 146 9.79 -13.36 -19.55
CA GLN A 146 9.05 -13.21 -18.29
C GLN A 146 9.73 -14.10 -17.23
N PRO A 147 10.04 -13.58 -16.03
CA PRO A 147 10.02 -14.39 -14.82
C PRO A 147 8.84 -14.02 -13.90
N PHE A 148 7.99 -13.06 -14.29
CA PHE A 148 6.95 -12.50 -13.41
C PHE A 148 5.53 -13.01 -13.70
N ALA A 149 5.39 -14.23 -14.24
CA ALA A 149 4.08 -14.83 -14.43
C ALA A 149 3.53 -15.54 -13.17
N ASP A 150 4.37 -15.86 -12.17
CA ASP A 150 4.00 -16.85 -11.15
C ASP A 150 4.22 -16.44 -9.68
N GLU A 151 4.38 -15.15 -9.33
CA GLU A 151 4.48 -14.77 -7.90
C GLU A 151 3.39 -13.79 -7.45
N PRO A 152 2.44 -14.25 -6.61
CA PRO A 152 1.40 -13.43 -6.01
C PRO A 152 1.98 -12.71 -4.79
N TRP A 153 2.51 -11.51 -4.98
CA TRP A 153 2.71 -10.55 -3.90
C TRP A 153 1.56 -9.52 -4.03
N ALA A 154 0.71 -9.24 -3.05
CA ALA A 154 0.78 -9.51 -1.63
C ALA A 154 -0.64 -9.73 -1.08
N LEU A 155 -0.90 -10.93 -0.57
CA LEU A 155 -1.85 -11.16 0.51
C LEU A 155 -1.12 -12.03 1.55
N HIS A 156 -1.43 -11.74 2.82
CA HIS A 156 -0.99 -12.37 4.07
C HIS A 156 0.31 -11.83 4.70
N PRO A 157 0.38 -11.82 6.04
CA PRO A 157 -0.48 -11.12 7.01
C PRO A 157 0.32 -10.09 7.83
#